data_AF-A0A953EIY3-F1
#
_entry.id   AF-A0A953EIY3-F1
#
_cell.length_a   1.000
_cell.length_b   1.000
_cell.length_c   1.000
_cell.angle_alpha   90.00
_cell.angle_beta   90.00
_cell.angle_gamma   90.00
#
_symmetry.space_group_name_H-M   'P 1'
#
loop_
_entity.id
_entity.type
_entity.pdbx_description
1 polymer ?
#
loop_
_entity_poly.entity_id
_entity_poly.type
_entity_poly.pdbx_seq_one_letter_code
_entity_poly.pdbx_strand_id
1 'polypeptide(L)'
;MTVSLSVVDHDGRYVAGLGRKDFKIFENGVEQKVEFCESVDAPFTVLFLFDTSLSMRDYLPAVVNAANVFTSQLRADDSISAASFEDDSKIHILLEPTKRRNFTEFVDVVNSGKEHRYTTTFDGIEKALKLLEKVDGKKAIVFFSDGEQFGRHASAKSNLRDAEEQEAVIYTLQFGEYSTSDPIFSNVIVDPVQLGARRGTRGVSKKDIEKLKTRVSLYMQGLAERTGGRAYKIDRIDDLRETFRSIAQELGTTYRLGYSPTDPPKDGEKRTISVKVDIPSAAVQARKTVVYRTSDRRKRAD
;
A
#
# COMPACT_ATOMS: atom_id res chain seq x y z
N MET A 1 13.68 7.14 20.41
CA MET A 1 13.09 6.40 19.27
C MET A 1 12.13 7.27 18.51
N THR A 2 11.81 6.93 17.27
CA THR A 2 10.89 7.72 16.45
C THR A 2 9.87 6.82 15.76
N VAL A 3 8.62 7.24 15.70
CA VAL A 3 7.59 6.65 14.85
C VAL A 3 7.03 7.70 13.91
N SER A 4 6.91 7.37 12.62
CA SER A 4 6.23 8.19 11.64
C SER A 4 4.78 7.76 11.52
N LEU A 5 3.86 8.74 11.45
CA LEU A 5 2.43 8.49 11.36
C LEU A 5 1.71 9.58 10.57
N SER A 6 0.52 9.27 10.06
CA SER A 6 -0.45 10.27 9.62
C SER A 6 -1.69 10.20 10.51
N VAL A 7 -2.43 11.31 10.59
CA VAL A 7 -3.72 11.38 11.26
C VAL A 7 -4.75 11.76 10.23
N VAL A 8 -5.86 11.03 10.20
CA VAL A 8 -6.96 11.26 9.28
C VAL A 8 -8.27 11.42 10.04
N ASP A 9 -9.17 12.25 9.51
CA ASP A 9 -10.53 12.38 10.03
C ASP A 9 -11.45 11.25 9.52
N HIS A 10 -12.73 11.30 9.86
CA HIS A 10 -13.74 10.33 9.42
C HIS A 10 -13.94 10.28 7.89
N ASP A 11 -13.64 11.37 7.18
CA ASP A 11 -13.68 11.46 5.72
C ASP A 11 -12.36 10.99 5.08
N GLY A 12 -11.41 10.51 5.89
CA GLY A 12 -10.09 10.08 5.45
C GLY A 12 -9.15 11.22 5.09
N ARG A 13 -9.49 12.48 5.41
CA ARG A 13 -8.64 13.65 5.10
C ARG A 13 -7.57 13.82 6.17
N TYR A 14 -6.38 14.23 5.74
CA TYR A 14 -5.27 14.50 6.65
C TYR A 14 -5.58 15.62 7.66
N VAL A 15 -5.31 15.36 8.94
CA VAL A 15 -5.47 16.31 10.04
C VAL A 15 -4.13 16.97 10.36
N ALA A 16 -4.00 18.25 10.02
CA ALA A 16 -2.80 19.06 10.25
C ALA A 16 -2.80 19.74 11.64
N GLY A 17 -1.64 20.28 12.05
CA GLY A 17 -1.51 21.16 13.22
C GLY A 17 -1.49 20.46 14.58
N LEU A 18 -1.36 19.14 14.61
CA LEU A 18 -1.30 18.38 15.87
C LEU A 18 0.09 18.51 16.52
N GLY A 19 0.09 18.58 17.84
CA GLY A 19 1.28 18.68 18.67
C GLY A 19 1.45 17.48 19.59
N ARG A 20 2.57 17.48 20.31
CA ARG A 20 2.97 16.39 21.22
C ARG A 20 1.90 15.98 22.22
N LYS A 21 1.11 16.94 22.71
CA LYS A 21 0.08 16.72 23.75
C LYS A 21 -1.12 15.94 23.24
N ASP A 22 -1.32 15.91 21.93
CA ASP A 22 -2.46 15.25 21.29
C ASP A 22 -2.21 13.75 21.12
N PHE A 23 -1.01 13.25 21.46
CA PHE A 23 -0.62 11.86 21.22
C PHE A 23 -0.26 11.11 22.50
N LYS A 24 -0.66 9.84 22.52
CA LYS A 24 -0.14 8.81 23.44
C LYS A 24 0.45 7.68 22.64
N ILE A 25 1.64 7.23 23.02
CA ILE A 25 2.31 6.11 22.36
C ILE A 25 2.51 4.97 23.37
N PHE A 26 2.28 3.76 22.91
CA PHE A 26 2.44 2.54 23.67
C PHE A 26 3.40 1.64 22.93
N GLU A 27 4.41 1.15 23.64
CA GLU A 27 5.37 0.17 23.16
C GLU A 27 5.16 -1.11 23.96
N ASN A 28 4.90 -2.24 23.29
CA ASN A 28 4.53 -3.50 23.94
C ASN A 28 3.38 -3.38 24.95
N GLY A 29 2.45 -2.44 24.68
CA GLY A 29 1.32 -2.13 25.56
C GLY A 29 1.64 -1.20 26.74
N VAL A 30 2.90 -0.83 26.95
CA VAL A 30 3.33 0.09 28.00
C VAL A 30 3.41 1.51 27.43
N GLU A 31 2.75 2.47 28.08
CA GLU A 31 2.78 3.88 27.68
C GLU A 31 4.20 4.45 27.78
N GLN A 32 4.64 5.10 26.71
CA GLN A 32 5.96 5.73 26.63
C GLN A 32 5.80 7.24 26.58
N LYS A 33 6.77 7.94 27.15
CA LYS A 33 6.79 9.41 27.12
C LYS A 33 7.11 9.89 25.71
N VAL A 34 6.20 10.68 25.13
CA VAL A 34 6.47 11.43 23.89
C VAL A 34 7.36 12.61 24.24
N GLU A 35 8.56 12.67 23.65
CA GLU A 35 9.54 13.72 23.84
C GLU A 35 9.32 14.87 22.87
N PHE A 36 8.99 14.57 21.61
CA PHE A 36 8.67 15.58 20.60
C PHE A 36 7.65 15.07 19.59
N CYS A 37 6.99 16.01 18.92
CA CYS A 37 6.14 15.79 17.76
C CYS A 37 6.46 16.91 16.77
N GLU A 38 6.73 16.54 15.53
CA GLU A 38 6.98 17.48 14.45
C GLU A 38 6.25 17.02 13.18
N SER A 39 5.82 17.98 12.37
CA SER A 39 5.35 17.70 11.01
C SER A 39 6.57 17.62 10.10
N VAL A 40 6.81 16.44 9.54
CA VAL A 40 7.90 16.20 8.61
C VAL A 40 7.35 16.24 7.20
N ASP A 41 7.90 17.19 6.44
CA ASP A 41 7.74 17.27 5.00
C ASP A 41 8.98 16.71 4.33
N ALA A 42 8.90 15.48 3.82
CA ALA A 42 10.05 14.79 3.24
C ALA A 42 9.69 14.23 1.86
N PRO A 43 10.58 14.35 0.87
CA PRO A 43 10.40 13.69 -0.41
C PRO A 43 10.19 12.19 -0.24
N PHE A 44 9.33 11.62 -1.08
CA PHE A 44 9.11 10.18 -1.11
C PHE A 44 9.25 9.61 -2.51
N THR A 45 9.48 8.30 -2.56
CA THR A 45 9.39 7.51 -3.79
C THR A 45 8.17 6.60 -3.70
N VAL A 46 7.25 6.72 -4.65
CA VAL A 46 6.09 5.85 -4.76
C VAL A 46 6.22 4.92 -5.96
N LEU A 47 6.08 3.62 -5.72
CA LEU A 47 5.97 2.59 -6.76
C LEU A 47 4.49 2.25 -6.94
N PHE A 48 3.97 2.51 -8.14
CA PHE A 48 2.69 2.00 -8.56
C PHE A 48 2.85 0.56 -9.06
N LEU A 49 2.21 -0.38 -8.37
CA LEU A 49 2.22 -1.79 -8.72
C LEU A 49 0.86 -2.16 -9.29
N PHE A 50 0.80 -2.44 -10.59
CA PHE A 50 -0.43 -2.77 -11.28
C PHE A 50 -0.54 -4.27 -11.50
N ASP A 51 -1.61 -4.85 -11.00
CA ASP A 51 -2.10 -6.13 -11.48
C ASP A 51 -2.70 -5.92 -12.88
N THR A 52 -2.10 -6.57 -13.89
CA THR A 52 -2.57 -6.52 -15.29
C THR A 52 -3.20 -7.84 -15.72
N SER A 53 -3.66 -8.64 -14.76
CA SER A 53 -4.47 -9.83 -15.02
C SER A 53 -5.76 -9.51 -15.78
N LEU A 54 -6.36 -10.54 -16.36
CA LEU A 54 -7.55 -10.39 -17.22
C LEU A 54 -8.73 -9.71 -16.51
N SER A 55 -8.94 -9.93 -15.20
CA SER A 55 -10.01 -9.27 -14.45
C SER A 55 -9.75 -7.80 -14.20
N MET A 56 -8.48 -7.38 -14.20
CA MET A 56 -8.12 -5.96 -14.06
C MET A 56 -8.31 -5.18 -15.36
N ARG A 57 -8.44 -5.85 -16.50
CA ARG A 57 -8.45 -5.25 -17.84
C ARG A 57 -9.38 -4.05 -17.98
N ASP A 58 -10.61 -4.16 -17.51
CA ASP A 58 -11.60 -3.09 -17.68
C ASP A 58 -11.40 -1.95 -16.65
N TYR A 59 -10.73 -2.22 -15.54
CA TYR A 59 -10.36 -1.22 -14.53
C TYR A 59 -9.13 -0.41 -14.95
N LEU A 60 -8.21 -1.04 -15.70
CA LEU A 60 -6.90 -0.46 -16.00
C LEU A 60 -7.01 0.96 -16.58
N PRO A 61 -7.81 1.27 -17.62
CA PRO A 61 -7.87 2.62 -18.17
C PRO A 61 -8.18 3.72 -17.13
N ALA A 62 -9.12 3.45 -16.22
CA ALA A 62 -9.48 4.37 -15.15
C ALA A 62 -8.33 4.52 -14.13
N VAL A 63 -7.70 3.40 -13.78
CA VAL A 63 -6.55 3.33 -12.88
C VAL A 63 -5.35 4.09 -13.43
N VAL A 64 -5.02 3.93 -14.73
CA VAL A 64 -3.96 4.69 -15.41
C VAL A 64 -4.23 6.19 -15.35
N ASN A 65 -5.46 6.58 -15.69
CA ASN A 65 -5.84 7.98 -15.74
C ASN A 65 -5.73 8.61 -14.34
N ALA A 66 -6.21 7.92 -13.30
CA ALA A 66 -6.11 8.40 -11.93
C ALA A 66 -4.65 8.46 -11.44
N ALA A 67 -3.80 7.49 -11.79
CA ALA A 67 -2.37 7.52 -11.50
C ALA A 67 -1.67 8.71 -12.19
N ASN A 68 -2.03 9.00 -13.45
CA ASN A 68 -1.55 10.21 -14.14
C ASN A 68 -1.96 11.49 -13.42
N VAL A 69 -3.22 11.60 -13.01
CA VAL A 69 -3.70 12.75 -12.21
C VAL A 69 -2.93 12.85 -10.89
N PHE A 70 -2.66 11.73 -10.22
CA PHE A 70 -1.85 11.72 -9.00
C PHE A 70 -0.47 12.35 -9.20
N THR A 71 0.20 12.12 -10.33
CA THR A 71 1.53 12.71 -10.58
C THR A 71 1.54 14.23 -10.59
N SER A 72 0.41 14.86 -10.94
CA SER A 72 0.27 16.32 -10.91
C SER A 72 0.25 16.90 -9.50
N GLN A 73 -0.03 16.07 -8.49
CA GLN A 73 -0.07 16.46 -7.08
C GLN A 73 1.28 16.28 -6.36
N LEU A 74 2.24 15.66 -7.03
CA LEU A 74 3.57 15.41 -6.48
C LEU A 74 4.43 16.67 -6.47
N ARG A 75 5.21 16.83 -5.41
CA ARG A 75 6.17 17.92 -5.28
C ARG A 75 7.38 17.66 -6.17
N ALA A 76 8.15 18.70 -6.46
CA ALA A 76 9.30 18.65 -7.35
C ALA A 76 10.33 17.55 -6.98
N ASP A 77 10.47 17.22 -5.69
CA ASP A 77 11.43 16.22 -5.22
C ASP A 77 10.86 14.81 -5.06
N ASP A 78 9.53 14.64 -5.16
CA ASP A 78 8.90 13.33 -5.10
C ASP A 78 9.19 12.54 -6.38
N SER A 79 9.44 11.24 -6.21
CA SER A 79 9.75 10.32 -7.29
C SER A 79 8.64 9.29 -7.48
N ILE A 80 8.41 8.92 -8.73
CA ILE A 80 7.46 7.90 -9.14
C ILE A 80 8.20 6.75 -9.81
N SER A 81 7.71 5.55 -9.60
CA SER A 81 8.06 4.35 -10.36
C SER A 81 6.78 3.58 -10.66
N ALA A 82 6.79 2.77 -11.70
CA ALA A 82 5.66 1.94 -12.06
C ALA A 82 6.15 0.55 -12.49
N ALA A 83 5.41 -0.47 -12.07
CA ALA A 83 5.63 -1.84 -12.47
C ALA A 83 4.31 -2.59 -12.61
N SER A 84 4.24 -3.57 -13.51
CA SER A 84 3.12 -4.50 -13.60
C SER A 84 3.54 -5.96 -13.41
N PHE A 85 2.55 -6.81 -13.13
CA PHE A 85 2.72 -8.26 -13.06
C PHE A 85 1.46 -8.97 -13.56
N GLU A 86 1.66 -10.17 -14.11
CA GLU A 86 0.60 -10.97 -14.73
C GLU A 86 0.55 -12.39 -14.14
N ASP A 87 1.41 -13.33 -14.57
CA ASP A 87 1.27 -14.78 -14.24
C ASP A 87 2.60 -15.51 -13.97
N ASP A 88 3.65 -15.26 -14.77
CA ASP A 88 4.90 -16.04 -14.72
C ASP A 88 5.88 -15.59 -13.62
N SER A 89 5.37 -14.86 -12.64
CA SER A 89 6.09 -14.07 -11.65
C SER A 89 6.88 -12.90 -12.22
N LYS A 90 7.11 -12.67 -13.52
CA LYS A 90 7.94 -11.52 -13.93
C LYS A 90 7.27 -10.20 -13.61
N ILE A 91 8.07 -9.31 -13.00
CA ILE A 91 7.71 -7.90 -12.85
C ILE A 91 8.17 -7.17 -14.12
N HIS A 92 7.27 -6.45 -14.75
CA HIS A 92 7.57 -5.59 -15.88
C HIS A 92 7.78 -4.18 -15.32
N ILE A 93 9.01 -3.68 -15.37
CA ILE A 93 9.28 -2.29 -15.01
C ILE A 93 8.73 -1.44 -16.14
N LEU A 94 7.76 -0.59 -15.79
CA LEU A 94 7.08 0.31 -16.71
C LEU A 94 7.67 1.71 -16.62
N LEU A 95 8.20 2.06 -15.45
CA LEU A 95 8.89 3.31 -15.21
C LEU A 95 9.89 3.13 -14.06
N GLU A 96 11.17 3.34 -14.37
CA GLU A 96 12.21 3.46 -13.34
C GLU A 96 11.98 4.71 -12.47
N PRO A 97 12.41 4.71 -11.19
CA PRO A 97 12.25 5.85 -10.30
C PRO A 97 12.67 7.18 -10.95
N THR A 98 11.73 8.11 -11.04
CA THR A 98 11.95 9.39 -11.72
C THR A 98 11.14 10.52 -11.10
N LYS A 99 11.61 11.76 -11.25
CA LYS A 99 10.89 12.99 -10.85
C LYS A 99 9.94 13.51 -11.95
N ARG A 100 9.70 12.72 -13.00
CA ARG A 100 8.76 13.11 -14.07
C ARG A 100 7.33 13.26 -13.52
N ARG A 101 6.51 14.03 -14.24
CA ARG A 101 5.12 14.37 -13.88
C ARG A 101 4.12 13.89 -14.94
N ASN A 102 4.52 12.93 -15.76
CA ASN A 102 3.69 12.31 -16.78
C ASN A 102 4.08 10.84 -16.98
N PHE A 103 3.08 9.94 -17.05
CA PHE A 103 3.29 8.55 -17.47
C PHE A 103 2.91 8.41 -18.93
N THR A 104 3.89 8.50 -19.84
CA THR A 104 3.63 8.28 -21.28
C THR A 104 3.73 6.78 -21.64
N GLU A 105 4.55 6.02 -20.92
CA GLU A 105 4.90 4.62 -21.22
C GLU A 105 3.86 3.58 -20.72
N PHE A 106 2.83 4.00 -19.97
CA PHE A 106 1.89 3.06 -19.34
C PHE A 106 0.80 2.53 -20.30
N VAL A 107 0.43 3.30 -21.34
CA VAL A 107 -0.66 2.95 -22.27
C VAL A 107 -0.38 1.66 -23.04
N ASP A 108 0.89 1.34 -23.28
CA ASP A 108 1.29 0.17 -24.08
C ASP A 108 1.13 -1.16 -23.34
N VAL A 109 1.18 -1.14 -22.01
CA VAL A 109 1.06 -2.33 -21.15
C VAL A 109 -0.36 -2.88 -21.18
N VAL A 110 -1.35 -1.98 -21.10
CA VAL A 110 -2.78 -2.29 -21.16
C VAL A 110 -3.16 -2.91 -22.50
N ASN A 111 -2.43 -2.58 -23.57
CA ASN A 111 -2.71 -3.03 -24.94
C ASN A 111 -1.97 -4.32 -25.34
N SER A 112 -1.15 -4.90 -24.46
CA SER A 112 -0.26 -6.00 -24.83
C SER A 112 -0.94 -7.36 -25.07
N GLY A 113 -2.24 -7.49 -24.76
CA GLY A 113 -3.13 -8.50 -25.35
C GLY A 113 -2.79 -9.97 -25.06
N LYS A 114 -1.97 -10.29 -24.06
CA LYS A 114 -1.63 -11.67 -23.73
C LYS A 114 -2.63 -12.29 -22.75
N GLU A 115 -3.27 -13.38 -23.18
CA GLU A 115 -4.22 -14.14 -22.36
C GLU A 115 -3.50 -14.90 -21.24
N HIS A 116 -3.37 -14.29 -20.06
CA HIS A 116 -2.81 -14.92 -18.87
C HIS A 116 -3.86 -15.03 -17.76
N ARG A 117 -3.86 -16.18 -17.04
CA ARG A 117 -5.04 -16.69 -16.32
C ARG A 117 -4.94 -16.68 -14.80
N TYR A 118 -3.78 -16.35 -14.21
CA TYR A 118 -3.58 -16.45 -12.76
C TYR A 118 -2.76 -15.28 -12.21
N THR A 119 -3.23 -14.68 -11.11
CA THR A 119 -2.54 -13.59 -10.41
C THR A 119 -1.58 -14.11 -9.34
N THR A 120 -0.31 -13.69 -9.37
CA THR A 120 0.71 -14.03 -8.36
C THR A 120 0.99 -12.91 -7.36
N THR A 121 -0.06 -12.40 -6.70
CA THR A 121 -0.02 -11.22 -5.81
C THR A 121 1.15 -11.21 -4.81
N PHE A 122 1.45 -12.35 -4.18
CA PHE A 122 2.55 -12.41 -3.21
C PHE A 122 3.91 -12.19 -3.88
N ASP A 123 4.15 -12.81 -5.04
CA ASP A 123 5.40 -12.68 -5.76
C ASP A 123 5.54 -11.27 -6.35
N GLY A 124 4.43 -10.67 -6.80
CA GLY A 124 4.39 -9.27 -7.27
C GLY A 124 4.84 -8.28 -6.20
N ILE A 125 4.30 -8.39 -4.98
CA ILE A 125 4.72 -7.54 -3.84
C ILE A 125 6.17 -7.80 -3.44
N GLU A 126 6.63 -9.06 -3.41
CA GLU A 126 8.03 -9.40 -3.09
C GLU A 126 8.99 -8.69 -4.07
N LYS A 127 8.69 -8.73 -5.37
CA LYS A 127 9.52 -8.07 -6.38
C LYS A 127 9.42 -6.55 -6.35
N ALA A 128 8.24 -5.99 -6.07
CA ALA A 128 8.09 -4.57 -5.86
C ALA A 128 8.96 -4.06 -4.69
N LEU A 129 8.99 -4.82 -3.59
CA LEU A 129 9.89 -4.53 -2.46
C LEU A 129 11.36 -4.64 -2.84
N LYS A 130 11.74 -5.61 -3.69
CA LYS A 130 13.11 -5.71 -4.23
C LYS A 130 13.50 -4.50 -5.09
N LEU A 131 12.58 -3.97 -5.90
CA LEU A 131 12.82 -2.74 -6.68
C LEU A 131 13.10 -1.54 -5.77
N LEU A 132 12.44 -1.48 -4.61
CA LEU A 132 12.59 -0.41 -3.63
C LEU A 132 13.78 -0.59 -2.66
N GLU A 133 14.53 -1.69 -2.71
CA GLU A 133 15.68 -1.92 -1.82
C GLU A 133 16.76 -0.84 -1.98
N LYS A 134 16.95 -0.36 -3.20
CA LYS A 134 17.96 0.67 -3.54
C LYS A 134 17.45 2.10 -3.34
N VAL A 135 16.18 2.26 -2.98
CA VAL A 135 15.56 3.57 -2.75
C VAL A 135 15.81 3.97 -1.31
N ASP A 136 16.56 5.03 -1.12
CA ASP A 136 16.76 5.69 0.17
C ASP A 136 15.56 6.57 0.54
N GLY A 137 15.32 6.73 1.83
CA GLY A 137 14.28 7.62 2.36
C GLY A 137 12.87 7.02 2.35
N LYS A 138 11.86 7.89 2.36
CA LYS A 138 10.45 7.49 2.46
C LYS A 138 10.03 6.80 1.17
N LYS A 139 9.57 5.55 1.27
CA LYS A 139 9.11 4.77 0.13
C LYS A 139 7.74 4.17 0.37
N ALA A 140 6.97 4.09 -0.71
CA ALA A 140 5.63 3.54 -0.67
C ALA A 140 5.33 2.70 -1.91
N ILE A 141 4.45 1.71 -1.73
CA ILE A 141 3.83 0.95 -2.81
C ILE A 141 2.35 1.31 -2.82
N VAL A 142 1.81 1.64 -3.99
CA VAL A 142 0.36 1.69 -4.20
C VAL A 142 0.01 0.52 -5.12
N PHE A 143 -0.66 -0.48 -4.55
CA PHE A 143 -0.94 -1.75 -5.19
C PHE A 143 -2.40 -1.80 -5.65
N PHE A 144 -2.61 -1.99 -6.96
CA PHE A 144 -3.93 -2.13 -7.59
C PHE A 144 -4.18 -3.58 -7.97
N SER A 145 -5.26 -4.18 -7.47
CA SER A 145 -5.66 -5.56 -7.80
C SER A 145 -7.11 -5.79 -7.40
N ASP A 146 -7.78 -6.74 -8.04
CA ASP A 146 -9.11 -7.22 -7.65
C ASP A 146 -9.05 -8.36 -6.60
N GLY A 147 -7.84 -8.85 -6.32
CA GLY A 147 -7.57 -9.70 -5.18
C GLY A 147 -7.65 -11.20 -5.45
N GLU A 148 -6.86 -11.70 -6.40
CA GLU A 148 -6.60 -13.15 -6.54
C GLU A 148 -5.26 -13.56 -5.92
N GLN A 149 -5.22 -14.75 -5.30
CA GLN A 149 -4.06 -15.24 -4.55
C GLN A 149 -3.54 -16.57 -5.09
N PHE A 150 -2.34 -16.52 -5.67
CA PHE A 150 -1.35 -17.59 -5.60
C PHE A 150 0.04 -16.97 -5.34
N GLY A 151 0.87 -17.59 -4.51
CA GLY A 151 2.29 -17.25 -4.40
C GLY A 151 3.07 -18.53 -4.66
N ARG A 152 3.96 -18.52 -5.64
CA ARG A 152 4.81 -19.69 -5.92
C ARG A 152 6.04 -19.70 -5.00
N HIS A 153 6.55 -18.51 -4.64
CA HIS A 153 7.79 -18.34 -3.90
C HIS A 153 7.65 -17.46 -2.66
N ALA A 154 6.77 -16.46 -2.72
CA ALA A 154 6.53 -15.52 -1.64
C ALA A 154 5.29 -15.90 -0.80
N SER A 155 5.22 -15.33 0.40
CA SER A 155 4.10 -15.50 1.33
C SER A 155 3.68 -14.16 1.92
N ALA A 156 2.46 -14.08 2.43
CA ALA A 156 2.00 -12.92 3.20
C ALA A 156 2.98 -12.55 4.34
N LYS A 157 3.59 -13.55 4.98
CA LYS A 157 4.53 -13.37 6.07
C LYS A 157 5.86 -12.78 5.61
N SER A 158 6.42 -13.26 4.50
CA SER A 158 7.69 -12.73 3.95
C SER A 158 7.51 -11.29 3.47
N ASN A 159 6.46 -11.02 2.69
CA ASN A 159 6.18 -9.68 2.16
C ASN A 159 6.07 -8.63 3.26
N LEU A 160 5.39 -9.00 4.34
CA LEU A 160 5.19 -8.12 5.48
C LEU A 160 6.46 -7.91 6.30
N ARG A 161 7.25 -8.97 6.51
CA ARG A 161 8.57 -8.83 7.13
C ARG A 161 9.44 -7.88 6.30
N ASP A 162 9.53 -8.11 5.00
CA ASP A 162 10.41 -7.36 4.11
C ASP A 162 9.95 -5.88 4.00
N ALA A 163 8.63 -5.63 3.95
CA ALA A 163 8.08 -4.27 4.01
C ALA A 163 8.35 -3.58 5.36
N GLU A 164 8.21 -4.28 6.49
CA GLU A 164 8.53 -3.76 7.83
C GLU A 164 10.03 -3.44 7.95
N GLU A 165 10.91 -4.33 7.49
CA GLU A 165 12.37 -4.15 7.54
C GLU A 165 12.86 -3.03 6.64
N GLN A 166 12.25 -2.87 5.47
CA GLN A 166 12.57 -1.80 4.54
C GLN A 166 11.93 -0.47 4.90
N GLU A 167 11.05 -0.42 5.90
CA GLU A 167 10.28 0.77 6.19
C GLU A 167 9.41 1.23 4.98
N ALA A 168 8.89 0.30 4.19
CA ALA A 168 8.02 0.59 3.05
C ALA A 168 6.55 0.66 3.48
N VAL A 169 5.86 1.75 3.12
CA VAL A 169 4.41 1.93 3.37
C VAL A 169 3.62 1.34 2.19
N ILE A 170 2.63 0.49 2.46
CA ILE A 170 1.85 -0.13 1.37
C ILE A 170 0.40 0.35 1.45
N TYR A 171 -0.10 0.89 0.34
CA TYR A 171 -1.51 1.17 0.10
C TYR A 171 -2.05 0.10 -0.84
N THR A 172 -3.25 -0.40 -0.56
CA THR A 172 -3.90 -1.40 -1.41
C THR A 172 -5.23 -0.85 -1.90
N LEU A 173 -5.47 -0.94 -3.20
CA LEU A 173 -6.74 -0.56 -3.83
C LEU A 173 -7.33 -1.82 -4.42
N GLN A 174 -8.37 -2.33 -3.76
CA GLN A 174 -9.07 -3.55 -4.13
C GLN A 174 -10.27 -3.24 -5.03
N PHE A 175 -10.36 -3.90 -6.18
CA PHE A 175 -11.47 -3.82 -7.12
C PHE A 175 -12.36 -5.08 -7.04
N GLY A 176 -13.57 -5.08 -7.62
CA GLY A 176 -14.36 -6.31 -7.81
C GLY A 176 -15.73 -6.42 -7.11
N GLU A 177 -16.20 -5.38 -6.41
CA GLU A 177 -17.57 -5.31 -5.89
C GLU A 177 -18.29 -4.11 -6.52
N TYR A 178 -19.18 -4.35 -7.48
CA TYR A 178 -19.72 -3.26 -8.30
C TYR A 178 -20.93 -2.58 -7.69
N SER A 179 -21.01 -1.27 -7.92
CA SER A 179 -22.27 -0.56 -8.08
C SER A 179 -22.69 -0.60 -9.55
N THR A 180 -23.90 -1.10 -9.86
CA THR A 180 -24.47 -1.10 -11.23
C THR A 180 -24.80 0.30 -11.78
N SER A 181 -24.53 1.35 -10.99
CA SER A 181 -24.86 2.74 -11.30
C SER A 181 -23.73 3.54 -11.94
N ASP A 182 -22.49 3.03 -11.97
CA ASP A 182 -21.35 3.71 -12.61
C ASP A 182 -21.22 3.22 -14.07
N PRO A 183 -21.41 4.08 -15.08
CA PRO A 183 -21.39 3.68 -16.49
C PRO A 183 -20.01 3.22 -16.99
N ILE A 184 -18.92 3.56 -16.30
CA ILE A 184 -17.57 3.10 -16.67
C ILE A 184 -17.32 1.71 -16.08
N PHE A 185 -17.84 1.43 -14.89
CA PHE A 185 -17.75 0.11 -14.27
C PHE A 185 -18.94 -0.83 -14.52
N SER A 186 -20.02 -0.36 -15.17
CA SER A 186 -21.25 -1.14 -15.40
C SER A 186 -21.06 -2.31 -16.36
N ASN A 187 -20.01 -2.30 -17.17
CA ASN A 187 -19.74 -3.30 -18.20
C ASN A 187 -18.60 -4.25 -17.84
N VAL A 188 -18.04 -4.18 -16.63
CA VAL A 188 -16.93 -5.06 -16.27
C VAL A 188 -17.44 -6.48 -16.08
N ILE A 189 -16.96 -7.40 -16.93
CA ILE A 189 -17.35 -8.80 -16.89
C ILE A 189 -16.36 -9.55 -15.99
N VAL A 190 -16.84 -10.06 -14.85
CA VAL A 190 -16.05 -11.00 -14.04
C VAL A 190 -16.09 -12.36 -14.73
N ASP A 191 -14.93 -12.87 -15.17
CA ASP A 191 -14.85 -14.17 -15.82
C ASP A 191 -15.20 -15.28 -14.81
N PRO A 192 -16.25 -16.09 -14.99
CA PRO A 192 -16.55 -17.19 -14.08
C PRO A 192 -15.44 -18.27 -14.05
N VAL A 193 -14.48 -18.27 -14.99
CA VAL A 193 -13.28 -19.11 -14.98
C VAL A 193 -12.28 -18.71 -13.87
N GLN A 194 -12.27 -17.43 -13.43
CA GLN A 194 -11.42 -16.94 -12.32
C GLN A 194 -11.65 -17.71 -11.01
N LEU A 195 -12.82 -18.32 -10.86
CA LEU A 195 -13.26 -19.00 -9.64
C LEU A 195 -12.89 -20.49 -9.58
N GLY A 196 -11.89 -20.91 -10.36
CA GLY A 196 -11.38 -22.29 -10.36
C GLY A 196 -12.22 -23.26 -11.17
N ALA A 197 -13.13 -22.79 -12.03
CA ALA A 197 -13.87 -23.62 -12.96
C ALA A 197 -12.97 -24.03 -14.14
N ARG A 198 -12.04 -24.98 -13.90
CA ARG A 198 -11.46 -25.74 -15.01
C ARG A 198 -12.57 -26.50 -15.72
N ARG A 199 -12.61 -26.36 -17.04
CA ARG A 199 -13.45 -27.14 -17.97
C ARG A 199 -13.23 -28.64 -17.68
N GLY A 200 -14.09 -29.26 -16.86
CA GLY A 200 -14.09 -30.70 -16.59
C GLY A 200 -14.08 -31.19 -15.13
N THR A 201 -13.96 -30.34 -14.11
CA THR A 201 -13.99 -30.78 -12.69
C THR A 201 -15.18 -30.21 -11.92
N ARG A 202 -15.75 -30.99 -10.98
CA ARG A 202 -16.83 -30.61 -10.04
C ARG A 202 -16.70 -29.13 -9.65
N GLY A 203 -17.76 -28.36 -9.90
CA GLY A 203 -17.76 -26.90 -9.67
C GLY A 203 -17.30 -26.53 -8.28
N VAL A 204 -16.48 -25.47 -8.19
CA VAL A 204 -16.06 -24.86 -6.92
C VAL A 204 -17.30 -24.32 -6.23
N SER A 205 -17.48 -24.61 -4.94
CA SER A 205 -18.66 -24.16 -4.21
C SER A 205 -18.64 -22.63 -4.02
N LYS A 206 -19.80 -21.97 -4.05
CA LYS A 206 -19.93 -20.54 -3.73
C LYS A 206 -19.27 -20.17 -2.40
N LYS A 207 -19.30 -21.09 -1.42
CA LYS A 207 -18.68 -20.92 -0.10
C LYS A 207 -17.15 -20.91 -0.15
N ASP A 208 -16.55 -21.73 -1.01
CA ASP A 208 -15.09 -21.78 -1.16
C ASP A 208 -14.56 -20.53 -1.88
N ILE A 209 -15.35 -20.04 -2.84
CA ILE A 209 -15.15 -18.75 -3.53
C ILE A 209 -15.18 -17.59 -2.54
N GLU A 210 -16.20 -17.52 -1.68
CA GLU A 210 -16.37 -16.46 -0.69
C GLU A 210 -15.24 -16.47 0.35
N LYS A 211 -14.83 -17.67 0.80
CA LYS A 211 -13.66 -17.83 1.68
C LYS A 211 -12.38 -17.34 1.01
N LEU A 212 -12.21 -17.59 -0.28
CA LEU A 212 -11.02 -17.15 -1.01
C LEU A 212 -10.97 -15.63 -1.11
N LYS A 213 -12.08 -14.99 -1.53
CA LYS A 213 -12.20 -13.53 -1.56
C LYS A 213 -11.89 -12.89 -0.20
N THR A 214 -12.50 -13.43 0.85
CA THR A 214 -12.27 -12.98 2.24
C THR A 214 -10.78 -13.02 2.60
N ARG A 215 -10.05 -14.08 2.24
CA ARG A 215 -8.62 -14.21 2.55
C ARG A 215 -7.76 -13.16 1.84
N VAL A 216 -8.11 -12.78 0.62
CA VAL A 216 -7.31 -11.79 -0.12
C VAL A 216 -7.56 -10.38 0.41
N SER A 217 -8.81 -10.04 0.68
CA SER A 217 -9.14 -8.78 1.36
C SER A 217 -8.42 -8.67 2.71
N LEU A 218 -8.42 -9.74 3.52
CA LEU A 218 -7.68 -9.77 4.79
C LEU A 218 -6.17 -9.62 4.60
N TYR A 219 -5.59 -10.18 3.53
CA TYR A 219 -4.17 -10.01 3.23
C TYR A 219 -3.85 -8.56 2.85
N MET A 220 -4.59 -7.99 1.89
CA MET A 220 -4.38 -6.61 1.41
C MET A 220 -4.59 -5.60 2.52
N GLN A 221 -5.62 -5.81 3.36
CA GLN A 221 -5.87 -5.01 4.57
C GLN A 221 -4.74 -5.15 5.58
N GLY A 222 -4.38 -6.37 5.95
CA GLY A 222 -3.32 -6.62 6.94
C GLY A 222 -1.95 -6.12 6.50
N LEU A 223 -1.64 -6.17 5.21
CA LEU A 223 -0.40 -5.62 4.65
C LEU A 223 -0.39 -4.10 4.75
N ALA A 224 -1.47 -3.43 4.35
CA ALA A 224 -1.55 -1.98 4.38
C ALA A 224 -1.50 -1.43 5.81
N GLU A 225 -2.38 -1.92 6.69
CA GLU A 225 -2.49 -1.43 8.06
C GLU A 225 -1.21 -1.63 8.88
N ARG A 226 -0.49 -2.73 8.65
CA ARG A 226 0.74 -3.02 9.41
C ARG A 226 1.94 -2.23 8.93
N THR A 227 1.98 -1.87 7.66
CA THR A 227 3.03 -1.03 7.06
C THR A 227 2.76 0.47 7.24
N GLY A 228 1.61 0.83 7.82
CA GLY A 228 1.21 2.21 8.09
C GLY A 228 0.49 2.90 6.93
N GLY A 229 0.07 2.15 5.92
CA GLY A 229 -0.79 2.62 4.83
C GLY A 229 -2.25 2.23 5.08
N ARG A 230 -3.06 2.28 4.02
CA ARG A 230 -4.51 2.01 4.06
C ARG A 230 -4.94 1.07 2.93
N ALA A 231 -5.91 0.23 3.25
CA ALA A 231 -6.63 -0.56 2.26
C ALA A 231 -7.92 0.16 1.87
N TYR A 232 -8.11 0.31 0.58
CA TYR A 232 -9.28 0.92 -0.04
C TYR A 232 -9.99 -0.12 -0.87
N LYS A 233 -11.31 -0.06 -0.85
CA LYS A 233 -12.16 -0.80 -1.76
C LYS A 233 -12.75 0.21 -2.73
N ILE A 234 -12.59 -0.05 -4.02
CA ILE A 234 -12.96 0.87 -5.08
C ILE A 234 -14.19 0.32 -5.79
N ASP A 235 -15.33 0.96 -5.53
CA ASP A 235 -16.62 0.58 -6.11
C ASP A 235 -16.99 1.51 -7.28
N ARG A 236 -16.49 2.77 -7.27
CA ARG A 236 -16.73 3.82 -8.29
C ARG A 236 -15.46 4.54 -8.69
N ILE A 237 -15.44 5.14 -9.88
CA ILE A 237 -14.26 5.89 -10.36
C ILE A 237 -14.01 7.16 -9.55
N ASP A 238 -15.05 7.78 -9.04
CA ASP A 238 -14.90 8.97 -8.20
C ASP A 238 -14.14 8.62 -6.90
N ASP A 239 -14.41 7.45 -6.31
CA ASP A 239 -13.71 6.95 -5.12
C ASP A 239 -12.21 6.79 -5.39
N LEU A 240 -11.85 6.37 -6.61
CA LEU A 240 -10.46 6.22 -7.02
C LEU A 240 -9.73 7.57 -7.00
N ARG A 241 -10.33 8.62 -7.60
CA ARG A 241 -9.73 9.96 -7.63
C ARG A 241 -9.53 10.53 -6.23
N GLU A 242 -10.55 10.40 -5.37
CA GLU A 242 -10.46 10.85 -3.98
C GLU A 242 -9.41 10.07 -3.19
N THR A 243 -9.35 8.75 -3.37
CA THR A 243 -8.36 7.85 -2.76
C THR A 243 -6.94 8.28 -3.12
N PHE A 244 -6.65 8.50 -4.41
CA PHE A 244 -5.33 8.95 -4.84
C PHE A 244 -4.94 10.30 -4.22
N ARG A 245 -5.88 11.25 -4.15
CA ARG A 245 -5.63 12.54 -3.49
C ARG A 245 -5.31 12.37 -2.00
N SER A 246 -6.04 11.49 -1.31
CA SER A 246 -5.76 11.15 0.09
C SER A 246 -4.35 10.56 0.26
N ILE A 247 -3.99 9.59 -0.58
CA ILE A 247 -2.66 8.95 -0.55
C ILE A 247 -1.55 9.99 -0.80
N ALA A 248 -1.72 10.90 -1.76
CA ALA A 248 -0.73 11.94 -2.05
C ALA A 248 -0.49 12.85 -0.83
N GLN A 249 -1.58 13.25 -0.15
CA GLN A 249 -1.50 14.08 1.05
C GLN A 249 -0.82 13.36 2.21
N GLU A 250 -1.18 12.09 2.47
CA GLU A 250 -0.58 11.26 3.51
C GLU A 250 0.90 10.96 3.25
N LEU A 251 1.29 10.74 1.99
CA LEU A 251 2.68 10.51 1.60
C LEU A 251 3.52 11.79 1.68
N GLY A 252 2.94 12.95 1.34
CA GLY A 252 3.64 14.22 1.42
C GLY A 252 3.90 14.67 2.85
N THR A 253 2.93 14.48 3.76
CA THR A 253 3.00 15.05 5.12
C THR A 253 2.78 13.98 6.20
N THR A 254 3.76 13.80 7.07
CA THR A 254 3.66 12.87 8.21
C THR A 254 4.11 13.52 9.51
N TYR A 255 3.49 13.15 10.61
CA TYR A 255 4.02 13.43 11.94
C TYR A 255 5.15 12.47 12.27
N ARG A 256 6.23 12.98 12.85
CA ARG A 256 7.29 12.18 13.47
C ARG A 256 7.20 12.39 14.98
N LEU A 257 6.87 11.32 15.70
CA LEU A 257 6.85 11.31 17.17
C LEU A 257 8.15 10.74 17.68
N GLY A 258 8.89 11.52 18.46
CA GLY A 258 10.02 11.06 19.26
C GLY A 258 9.55 10.57 20.61
N TYR A 259 9.99 9.39 21.04
CA TYR A 259 9.65 8.83 22.35
C TYR A 259 10.83 8.10 23.00
N SER A 260 10.79 7.95 24.31
CA SER A 260 11.81 7.26 25.11
C SER A 260 11.29 5.91 25.59
N PRO A 261 11.80 4.77 25.09
CA PRO A 261 11.48 3.45 25.62
C PRO A 261 11.82 3.35 27.11
N THR A 262 10.94 2.74 27.89
CA THR A 262 11.12 2.48 29.32
C THR A 262 12.26 1.50 29.59
N ASP A 263 12.51 0.59 28.66
CA ASP A 263 13.59 -0.40 28.73
C ASP A 263 14.44 -0.39 27.44
N PRO A 264 15.78 -0.56 27.54
CA PRO A 264 16.65 -0.53 26.38
C PRO A 264 16.39 -1.70 25.42
N PRO A 265 16.11 -1.43 24.13
CA PRO A 265 15.90 -2.48 23.13
C PRO A 265 17.21 -3.13 22.71
N LYS A 266 17.12 -4.42 22.36
CA LYS A 266 18.22 -5.20 21.77
C LYS A 266 18.26 -5.04 20.25
N ASP A 267 19.43 -5.26 19.67
CA ASP A 267 19.58 -5.30 18.21
C ASP A 267 18.76 -6.46 17.62
N GLY A 268 18.03 -6.18 16.54
CA GLY A 268 17.07 -7.09 15.91
C GLY A 268 15.77 -7.31 16.69
N GLU A 269 15.60 -6.71 17.88
CA GLU A 269 14.36 -6.85 18.63
C GLU A 269 13.18 -6.27 17.85
N LYS A 270 12.00 -6.87 17.97
CA LYS A 270 10.77 -6.37 17.36
C LYS A 270 9.80 -5.98 18.47
N ARG A 271 9.31 -4.74 18.46
CA ARG A 271 8.32 -4.26 19.44
C ARG A 271 7.04 -3.85 18.74
N THR A 272 5.91 -4.02 19.43
CA THR A 272 4.62 -3.52 18.96
C THR A 272 4.49 -2.05 19.33
N ILE A 273 3.98 -1.26 18.40
CA ILE A 273 3.72 0.17 18.57
C ILE A 273 2.23 0.42 18.35
N SER A 274 1.64 1.14 19.29
CA SER A 274 0.29 1.67 19.17
C SER A 274 0.32 3.15 19.50
N VAL A 275 -0.24 3.97 18.62
CA VAL A 275 -0.37 5.42 18.85
C VAL A 275 -1.85 5.75 18.89
N LYS A 276 -2.24 6.51 19.90
CA LYS A 276 -3.57 7.09 20.04
C LYS A 276 -3.46 8.59 19.87
N VAL A 277 -4.45 9.18 19.21
CA VAL A 277 -4.63 10.63 19.09
C VAL A 277 -5.84 11.06 19.90
N ASP A 278 -5.74 12.15 20.64
CA ASP A 278 -6.81 12.73 21.46
C ASP A 278 -7.61 13.77 20.67
N ILE A 279 -8.08 13.35 19.49
CA ILE A 279 -8.90 14.16 18.60
C ILE A 279 -10.16 13.36 18.28
N PRO A 280 -11.37 13.88 18.58
CA PRO A 280 -12.62 13.18 18.29
C PRO A 280 -12.71 12.78 16.82
N SER A 281 -13.11 11.54 16.57
CA SER A 281 -13.32 10.99 15.22
C SER A 281 -12.08 10.98 14.32
N ALA A 282 -10.88 11.15 14.87
CA ALA A 282 -9.63 11.00 14.14
C ALA A 282 -9.02 9.61 14.35
N ALA A 283 -8.37 9.10 13.30
CA ALA A 283 -7.66 7.83 13.30
C ALA A 283 -6.18 8.04 13.02
N VAL A 284 -5.32 7.28 13.71
CA VAL A 284 -3.87 7.28 13.48
C VAL A 284 -3.51 6.15 12.52
N GLN A 285 -2.84 6.50 11.43
CA GLN A 285 -2.17 5.54 10.55
C GLN A 285 -0.69 5.54 10.87
N ALA A 286 -0.22 4.44 11.44
CA ALA A 286 1.16 4.24 11.83
C ALA A 286 1.49 2.77 11.72
N ARG A 287 2.77 2.47 11.54
CA ARG A 287 3.27 1.09 11.61
C ARG A 287 2.94 0.49 12.96
N LYS A 288 2.51 -0.76 12.95
CA LYS A 288 2.14 -1.49 14.17
C LYS A 288 3.35 -2.10 14.88
N THR A 289 4.51 -2.15 14.21
CA THR A 289 5.74 -2.70 14.78
C THR A 289 6.95 -1.93 14.32
N VAL A 290 7.99 -1.92 15.16
CA VAL A 290 9.31 -1.35 14.86
C VAL A 290 10.35 -2.43 15.15
N VAL A 291 11.32 -2.57 14.25
CA VAL A 291 12.49 -3.44 14.42
C VAL A 291 13.68 -2.57 14.81
N TYR A 292 14.35 -2.92 15.89
CA TYR A 292 15.44 -2.14 16.46
C TYR A 292 16.74 -2.56 15.78
N ARG A 293 17.40 -1.65 15.05
CA ARG A 293 18.71 -1.92 14.47
C ARG A 293 19.74 -0.87 14.90
N THR A 294 20.90 -1.34 15.33
CA THR A 294 21.97 -0.51 15.89
C THR A 294 22.65 0.36 14.82
N SER A 295 22.59 -0.06 13.55
CA SER A 295 23.07 0.69 12.38
C SER A 295 22.33 2.01 12.17
N ASP A 296 21.05 2.09 12.52
CA ASP A 296 20.21 3.26 12.25
C ASP A 296 20.51 4.43 13.20
N ARG A 297 21.21 4.15 14.32
CA ARG A 297 21.69 5.19 15.25
C ARG A 297 22.94 5.89 14.74
N ARG A 298 23.81 5.21 13.98
CA ARG A 298 25.05 5.81 13.45
C ARG A 298 24.77 6.81 12.32
N LYS A 299 23.82 6.51 11.41
CA LYS A 299 23.42 7.43 10.33
C LYS A 299 22.67 8.69 10.78
N ARG A 300 22.22 8.76 12.04
CA ARG A 300 21.45 9.90 12.58
C ARG A 300 22.27 10.79 13.54
N ALA A 301 23.52 10.42 13.80
CA ALA A 301 24.45 11.16 14.67
C ALA A 301 25.50 11.97 13.89
N ASP A 302 25.54 11.79 12.57
CA ASP A 302 26.33 12.56 11.61
C ASP A 302 25.36 13.43 10.77
#